data_AF-A0A7W1TVN9-F1
#
_entry.id   AF-A0A7W1TVN9-F1
#
_cell.length_a   1.000
_cell.length_b   1.000
_cell.length_c   1.000
_cell.angle_alpha   90.00
_cell.angle_beta   90.00
_cell.angle_gamma   90.00
#
_symmetry.space_group_name_H-M   'P 1'
#
loop_
_entity.id
_entity.type
_entity.pdbx_description
1 polymer ?
#
loop_
_entity_poly.entity_id
_entity_poly.type
_entity_poly.pdbx_seq_one_letter_code
_entity_poly.pdbx_strand_id
1 'polypeptide(L)' 'MHALYTVAIFAVFVLASPYFLYQAIRYRKYVGSLPQRLGYLPLSFNLDADDSIWIHAVSVGEVLT' A
#
# COMPACT_ATOMS: atom_id res chain seq x y z
N MET A 1 20.36 -2.39 -19.95
CA MET A 1 21.12 -1.97 -18.75
C MET A 1 20.25 -1.81 -17.48
N HIS A 2 19.14 -2.55 -17.32
CA HIS A 2 18.36 -2.56 -16.06
C HIS A 2 17.94 -3.97 -15.60
N ALA A 3 18.20 -5.01 -16.38
CA ALA A 3 17.73 -6.36 -16.10
C ALA A 3 18.21 -6.88 -14.73
N LEU A 4 19.47 -6.64 -14.37
CA LEU A 4 20.02 -7.07 -13.09
C LEU A 4 19.36 -6.37 -11.91
N TYR A 5 19.06 -5.08 -12.04
CA TYR A 5 18.33 -4.29 -11.04
C TYR A 5 16.88 -4.77 -10.90
N THR A 6 16.19 -5.00 -12.02
CA THR A 6 14.82 -5.54 -12.02
C THR A 6 14.76 -6.92 -11.38
N VAL A 7 15.70 -7.81 -11.72
CA VAL A 7 15.79 -9.16 -11.14
C VAL A 7 16.09 -9.08 -9.64
N ALA A 8 16.99 -8.20 -9.21
CA ALA A 8 17.28 -8.03 -7.78
C ALA A 8 16.05 -7.55 -6.99
N ILE A 9 15.33 -6.55 -7.49
CA ILE A 9 14.09 -6.07 -6.86
C ILE A 9 13.03 -7.17 -6.81
N PHE A 10 12.86 -7.90 -7.91
CA PHE A 10 11.88 -8.99 -7.96
C PHE A 10 12.24 -10.10 -6.98
N ALA A 11 13.52 -10.47 -6.88
CA ALA A 11 14.00 -11.46 -5.92
C ALA A 11 13.73 -11.01 -4.48
N VAL A 12 14.04 -9.75 -4.13
CA VAL A 12 13.74 -9.18 -2.81
C VAL A 12 12.24 -9.22 -2.53
N PHE A 13 11.41 -8.84 -3.50
CA PHE A 13 9.96 -8.89 -3.37
C PHE A 13 9.46 -10.32 -3.10
N VAL A 14 9.93 -11.31 -3.87
CA VAL A 14 9.54 -12.71 -3.71
C VAL A 14 9.97 -13.24 -2.34
N LEU A 15 11.19 -12.94 -1.90
CA LEU A 15 11.70 -13.38 -0.59
C LEU A 15 11.00 -12.71 0.58
N ALA A 16 10.59 -11.45 0.46
CA ALA A 16 9.87 -10.73 1.51
C ALA A 16 8.36 -11.05 1.53
N SER A 17 7.80 -11.50 0.41
CA SER A 17 6.36 -11.77 0.26
C SER A 17 5.78 -12.73 1.31
N PRO A 18 6.44 -13.84 1.73
CA PRO A 18 5.86 -14.76 2.70
C PRO A 18 5.75 -14.13 4.09
N TYR A 19 6.70 -13.27 4.48
CA TYR A 19 6.66 -12.55 5.74
C TYR A 19 5.48 -11.56 5.77
N PHE A 20 5.32 -10.76 4.70
CA PHE A 20 4.20 -9.83 4.61
C PHE A 20 2.86 -10.55 4.50
N LEU A 21 2.80 -11.67 3.76
CA LEU A 21 1.59 -12.49 3.65
C LEU A 21 1.21 -13.09 5.01
N TYR A 22 2.19 -13.61 5.76
CA TYR A 22 1.97 -14.08 7.12
C TYR A 22 1.45 -12.96 8.03
N GLN A 23 2.03 -11.76 7.96
CA GLN A 23 1.56 -10.62 8.74
C GLN A 23 0.14 -10.17 8.36
N ALA A 24 -0.18 -10.17 7.08
CA ALA A 24 -1.50 -9.83 6.56
C ALA A 24 -2.56 -10.84 7.05
N ILE A 25 -2.27 -12.14 7.02
CA ILE A 25 -3.20 -13.18 7.47
C ILE A 25 -3.32 -13.18 9.00
N ARG A 26 -2.20 -13.19 9.72
CA ARG A 26 -2.17 -13.40 11.18
C ARG A 26 -2.64 -12.20 11.98
N TYR A 27 -2.19 -11.01 11.58
CA TYR A 27 -2.40 -9.77 12.33
C TYR A 27 -3.37 -8.82 11.64
N ARG A 28 -3.85 -9.16 10.43
CA ARG A 28 -4.61 -8.24 9.55
C ARG A 28 -3.89 -6.91 9.33
N LYS A 29 -2.57 -6.91 9.56
CA LYS A 29 -1.73 -5.72 9.48
C LYS A 29 -1.71 -5.29 8.02
N TYR A 30 -2.06 -4.03 7.78
CA TYR A 30 -2.12 -3.42 6.44
C TYR A 30 -3.25 -3.86 5.51
N VAL A 31 -4.08 -4.85 5.87
CA VAL A 31 -5.16 -5.34 4.98
C VAL A 31 -6.33 -4.36 4.93
N GLY A 32 -6.71 -3.76 6.06
CA GLY A 32 -7.88 -2.87 6.14
C GLY A 32 -7.71 -1.54 5.39
N SER A 33 -6.48 -1.10 5.15
CA SER A 33 -6.15 0.13 4.41
C SER A 33 -5.65 -0.13 2.97
N LEU A 34 -5.54 -1.40 2.57
CA LEU A 34 -5.02 -1.81 1.27
C LEU A 34 -5.95 -1.41 0.10
N PRO A 35 -7.28 -1.57 0.19
CA PRO A 35 -8.19 -1.11 -0.86
C PRO A 35 -8.04 0.40 -1.11
N GLN A 36 -7.96 1.22 -0.06
CA GLN A 36 -7.84 2.66 -0.16
C GLN A 36 -6.49 3.07 -0.79
N ARG A 37 -5.41 2.31 -0.52
CA ARG A 37 -4.11 2.51 -1.18
C ARG A 37 -4.14 2.17 -2.68
N LEU A 38 -5.01 1.24 -3.08
CA LEU A 38 -5.24 0.88 -4.49
C LEU A 38 -6.30 1.76 -5.18
N GLY A 39 -6.85 2.77 -4.49
CA GLY A 39 -7.85 3.70 -5.02
C GLY A 39 -9.30 3.26 -4.83
N TYR A 40 -9.56 2.15 -4.13
CA TYR A 40 -10.90 1.74 -3.75
C TYR A 40 -11.34 2.47 -2.48
N LEU A 41 -12.12 3.53 -2.66
CA LEU A 41 -12.68 4.31 -1.56
C LEU A 41 -14.13 3.90 -1.28
N PRO A 42 -14.56 3.95 -0.01
CA PRO A 42 -15.97 3.89 0.35
C PRO A 42 -16.79 4.95 -0.39
N LEU A 43 -18.03 4.61 -0.80
CA LEU A 43 -18.96 5.54 -1.45
C LEU A 43 -19.19 6.82 -0.65
N SER A 44 -19.04 6.77 0.68
CA SER A 44 -19.17 7.94 1.56
C SER A 44 -18.20 9.09 1.22
N PHE A 45 -17.12 8.83 0.48
CA PHE A 45 -16.16 9.87 0.07
C PHE A 45 -16.57 10.63 -1.19
N ASN A 46 -17.43 10.04 -2.02
CA ASN A 46 -17.94 10.68 -3.23
C ASN A 46 -19.36 10.16 -3.52
N LEU A 47 -20.32 10.61 -2.71
CA LEU A 47 -21.72 10.20 -2.83
C LEU A 47 -22.36 10.69 -4.13
N ASP A 48 -21.98 11.90 -4.55
CA ASP A 48 -22.55 12.60 -5.70
C ASP A 48 -21.84 12.26 -7.02
N ALA A 49 -20.82 11.39 -6.97
CA ALA A 49 -20.01 10.95 -8.11
C ALA A 49 -19.34 12.11 -8.88
N ASP A 50 -18.96 13.17 -8.17
CA ASP A 50 -18.25 14.33 -8.73
C ASP A 50 -16.81 13.97 -9.16
N ASP A 51 -16.29 14.68 -10.17
CA ASP A 51 -14.90 14.55 -10.62
C ASP A 51 -13.94 14.89 -9.47
N SER A 52 -13.33 13.85 -8.89
CA SER A 52 -12.52 13.94 -7.66
C SER A 52 -11.18 13.26 -7.82
N ILE A 53 -10.13 13.86 -7.23
CA ILE A 53 -8.78 13.29 -7.21
C ILE A 53 -8.53 12.64 -5.84
N TRP A 54 -8.22 11.34 -5.83
CA TRP A 54 -7.78 10.65 -4.63
C TRP A 54 -6.27 10.81 -4.43
N ILE A 55 -5.88 11.34 -3.26
CA ILE A 55 -4.48 11.51 -2.87
C ILE A 55 -4.24 10.74 -1.56
N HIS A 56 -3.44 9.68 -1.62
CA HIS A 56 -2.99 8.98 -0.43
C HIS A 56 -1.76 9.69 0.17
N ALA A 57 -1.98 10.55 1.16
CA ALA A 57 -0.90 11.20 1.91
C ALA A 57 -0.52 10.37 3.15
N VAL A 58 0.78 10.13 3.33
CA VAL A 58 1.33 9.48 4.53
C VAL A 58 2.36 10.42 5.15
N SER A 59 2.12 10.88 6.37
CA SER A 59 3.12 11.61 7.16
C SER A 59 4.03 10.62 7.86
N VAL A 60 5.34 10.85 7.82
CA VAL A 60 6.34 10.02 8.53
C VAL A 60 6.34 10.35 10.03
N GLY A 61 5.66 11.43 10.45
CA GLY A 61 5.66 11.90 11.83
C GLY A 61 7.08 12.25 12.25
N GLU A 62 7.52 13.47 11.93
CA GLU A 62 8.73 14.01 12.56
C GLU A 62 8.49 13.98 14.07
N VAL A 63 9.21 13.10 14.77
CA VAL A 63 9.13 13.00 16.22
C VAL A 63 9.74 14.28 16.78
N LEU A 64 8.89 15.21 17.22
CA LEU A 64 9.34 16.28 18.11
C LEU A 64 9.78 15.58 19.40
N THR A 65 11.09 15.40 19.53
CA THR A 65 11.72 14.83 20.73
C THR A 65 12.10 15.96 21.67
#